data_AF-A0A015JEX3-F1
#
_entry.id   AF-A0A015JEX3-F1
#
_cell.length_a   1.000
_cell.length_b   1.000
_cell.length_c   1.000
_cell.angle_alpha   90.00
_cell.angle_beta   90.00
_cell.angle_gamma   90.00
#
_symmetry.space_group_name_H-M   'P 1'
#
loop_
_entity.id
_entity.type
_entity.pdbx_description
1 polymer ?
#
loop_
_entity_poly.entity_id
_entity_poly.type
_entity_poly.pdbx_seq_one_letter_code
_entity_poly.pdbx_strand_id
1 'polypeptide(L)'
;MEDFEKRKQAYGICGECNEPGTGEDWCQPCNAKRLKDNFKNWTSGNKNIDEFIQQSQLNAVHYKKYFEWIPFENFRDIVYITRGGFGKIYLAEWPEGYIEYWDIKNGKELVI
;
A
#
# COMPACT_ATOMS: atom_id res chain seq x y z
N MET A 1 15.31 10.10 -21.83
CA MET A 1 16.68 10.29 -21.29
C MET A 1 16.69 11.27 -20.12
N GLU A 2 16.03 12.44 -20.23
CA GLU A 2 15.94 13.39 -19.11
C GLU A 2 15.21 12.85 -17.86
N ASP A 3 14.12 12.10 -18.03
CA ASP A 3 13.33 11.57 -16.90
C ASP A 3 14.12 10.57 -16.03
N PHE A 4 14.90 9.70 -16.68
CA PHE A 4 15.73 8.70 -16.01
C PHE A 4 16.77 9.34 -15.10
N GLU A 5 17.55 10.30 -15.63
CA GLU A 5 18.58 10.99 -14.84
C GLU A 5 17.97 11.85 -13.73
N LYS A 6 16.84 12.52 -13.99
CA LYS A 6 16.12 13.29 -12.96
C LYS A 6 15.68 12.39 -11.81
N ARG A 7 15.07 11.24 -12.10
CA ARG A 7 14.65 10.27 -11.08
C ARG A 7 15.83 9.65 -10.32
N LYS A 8 16.91 9.33 -11.03
CA LYS A 8 18.13 8.80 -10.42
C LYS A 8 18.75 9.81 -9.45
N GLN A 9 18.77 11.09 -9.81
CA GLN A 9 19.26 12.15 -8.94
C GLN A 9 18.32 12.37 -7.73
N ALA A 10 17.01 12.31 -7.92
CA ALA A 10 16.03 12.57 -6.87
C ALA A 10 15.85 11.42 -5.87
N TYR A 11 15.82 10.17 -6.37
CA TYR A 11 15.38 9.00 -5.60
C TYR A 11 16.43 7.88 -5.55
N GLY A 12 17.58 8.07 -6.21
CA GLY A 12 18.61 7.04 -6.31
C GLY A 12 18.20 5.86 -7.19
N ILE A 13 18.99 4.80 -7.09
CA ILE A 13 18.77 3.53 -7.79
C ILE A 13 18.13 2.54 -6.82
N CYS A 14 17.05 1.88 -7.26
CA CYS A 14 16.41 0.82 -6.51
C CYS A 14 17.33 -0.41 -6.41
N GLY A 15 17.57 -0.89 -5.19
CA GLY A 15 18.43 -2.05 -4.94
C GLY A 15 17.87 -3.40 -5.42
N GLU A 16 16.61 -3.46 -5.85
CA GLU A 16 15.99 -4.70 -6.35
C GLU A 16 16.08 -4.85 -7.86
N CYS A 17 15.72 -3.80 -8.59
CA CYS A 17 15.61 -3.84 -10.05
C CYS A 17 16.71 -3.06 -10.78
N ASN A 18 17.57 -2.34 -10.04
CA ASN A 18 18.63 -1.47 -10.57
C ASN A 18 18.14 -0.33 -11.49
N GLU A 19 16.84 -0.01 -11.44
CA GLU A 19 16.25 1.16 -12.10
C GLU A 19 16.14 2.34 -11.13
N PRO A 20 16.03 3.59 -11.61
CA PRO A 20 15.78 4.75 -10.75
C PRO A 20 14.50 4.59 -9.93
N GLY A 21 14.53 5.05 -8.68
CA GLY A 21 13.33 5.13 -7.84
C GLY A 21 12.22 5.98 -8.48
N THR A 22 10.99 5.83 -7.98
CA THR A 22 9.83 6.62 -8.41
C THR A 22 9.33 7.58 -7.33
N GLY A 23 9.80 7.40 -6.10
CA GLY A 23 9.55 8.27 -4.96
C GLY A 23 10.57 8.02 -3.86
N GLU A 24 10.52 8.82 -2.79
CA GLU A 24 11.34 8.65 -1.59
C GLU A 24 11.09 7.25 -1.00
N ASP A 25 12.16 6.46 -0.88
CA ASP A 25 12.14 5.05 -0.47
C ASP A 25 11.12 4.15 -1.20
N TRP A 26 10.75 4.52 -2.43
CA TRP A 26 9.71 3.84 -3.20
C TRP A 26 10.11 3.55 -4.65
N CYS A 27 9.93 2.30 -5.05
CA CYS A 27 10.07 1.84 -6.44
C CYS A 27 8.73 1.24 -6.90
N GLN A 28 8.00 2.00 -7.71
CA GLN A 28 6.66 1.62 -8.16
C GLN A 28 6.63 0.27 -8.87
N PRO A 29 7.56 -0.08 -9.79
CA PRO A 29 7.55 -1.40 -10.41
C PRO A 29 7.72 -2.55 -9.40
N CYS A 30 8.62 -2.39 -8.42
CA CYS A 30 8.86 -3.42 -7.40
C CYS A 30 7.68 -3.55 -6.44
N ASN A 31 7.18 -2.43 -5.92
CA ASN A 31 6.08 -2.43 -4.95
C ASN A 31 4.76 -2.83 -5.61
N ALA A 32 4.49 -2.40 -6.84
CA ALA A 32 3.32 -2.85 -7.60
C ALA A 32 3.35 -4.36 -7.84
N LYS A 33 4.54 -4.95 -8.10
CA LYS A 33 4.69 -6.40 -8.22
C LYS A 33 4.34 -7.12 -6.91
N ARG A 34 4.88 -6.69 -5.77
CA ARG A 34 4.57 -7.25 -4.45
C ARG A 34 3.08 -7.19 -4.13
N LEU A 35 2.49 -6.00 -4.30
CA LEU A 35 1.06 -5.77 -4.06
C LEU A 35 0.21 -6.67 -4.96
N LYS A 36 0.55 -6.75 -6.26
CA LYS A 36 -0.15 -7.60 -7.23
C LYS A 36 -0.10 -9.08 -6.86
N ASP A 37 1.02 -9.57 -6.35
CA ASP A 37 1.15 -10.96 -5.89
C ASP A 37 0.19 -11.28 -4.72
N ASN A 38 -0.23 -10.26 -3.96
CA ASN A 38 -1.18 -10.35 -2.86
C ASN A 38 -2.66 -10.18 -3.26
N PHE A 39 -2.98 -9.75 -4.48
CA PHE A 39 -4.38 -9.48 -4.90
C PHE A 39 -5.30 -10.70 -4.82
N LYS A 40 -4.74 -11.91 -4.92
CA LYS A 40 -5.50 -13.16 -4.79
C LYS A 40 -5.83 -13.54 -3.34
N ASN A 41 -5.21 -12.88 -2.35
CA ASN A 41 -5.33 -13.22 -0.94
C ASN A 41 -6.42 -12.41 -0.23
N TRP A 42 -7.03 -11.43 -0.90
CA TRP A 42 -8.11 -10.63 -0.32
C TRP A 42 -9.15 -10.23 -1.37
N THR A 43 -10.36 -9.95 -0.92
CA THR A 43 -11.44 -9.32 -1.70
C THR A 43 -12.38 -8.61 -0.73
N SER A 44 -12.94 -7.47 -1.17
CA SER A 44 -14.03 -6.80 -0.44
C SER A 44 -15.39 -7.47 -0.66
N GLY A 45 -15.47 -8.46 -1.55
CA GLY A 45 -16.73 -8.99 -2.07
C GLY A 45 -17.39 -8.07 -3.11
N ASN A 46 -16.80 -6.91 -3.41
CA ASN A 46 -17.26 -5.98 -4.44
C ASN A 46 -16.16 -5.73 -5.48
N LYS A 47 -16.36 -6.28 -6.67
CA LYS A 47 -15.39 -6.20 -7.78
C LYS A 47 -14.99 -4.75 -8.14
N ASN A 48 -15.92 -3.80 -8.11
CA ASN A 48 -15.61 -2.41 -8.46
C ASN A 48 -14.71 -1.74 -7.41
N ILE A 49 -14.91 -2.08 -6.12
CA ILE A 49 -14.06 -1.60 -5.02
C ILE A 49 -12.68 -2.26 -5.12
N ASP A 50 -12.64 -3.57 -5.36
CA ASP A 50 -11.38 -4.31 -5.52
C ASP A 50 -10.55 -3.75 -6.67
N GLU A 51 -11.16 -3.54 -7.84
CA GLU A 51 -10.49 -2.95 -9.00
C GLU A 51 -9.97 -1.54 -8.69
N PHE A 52 -10.75 -0.71 -8.01
CA PHE A 52 -10.33 0.64 -7.63
C PHE A 52 -9.11 0.63 -6.68
N ILE A 53 -9.14 -0.22 -5.65
CA ILE A 53 -8.03 -0.36 -4.70
C ILE A 53 -6.79 -0.90 -5.42
N GLN A 54 -6.92 -1.96 -6.23
CA GLN A 54 -5.83 -2.55 -6.99
C GLN A 54 -5.19 -1.54 -7.96
N GLN A 55 -5.99 -0.72 -8.66
CA GLN A 55 -5.46 0.34 -9.52
C GLN A 55 -4.70 1.40 -8.73
N SER A 56 -5.17 1.77 -7.53
CA SER A 56 -4.43 2.71 -6.67
C SER A 56 -3.07 2.13 -6.24
N GLN A 57 -3.04 0.84 -5.87
CA GLN A 57 -1.86 0.09 -5.44
C GLN A 57 -0.83 -0.05 -6.56
N LEU A 58 -1.26 -0.38 -7.78
CA LEU A 58 -0.38 -0.53 -8.94
C LEU A 58 0.27 0.79 -9.37
N ASN A 59 -0.38 1.94 -9.17
CA ASN A 59 0.10 3.24 -9.62
C ASN A 59 0.79 4.06 -8.53
N ALA A 60 0.92 3.51 -7.32
CA ALA A 60 1.50 4.19 -6.18
C ALA A 60 2.97 4.55 -6.42
N VAL A 61 3.33 5.80 -6.14
CA VAL A 61 4.74 6.27 -6.17
C VAL A 61 5.28 6.58 -4.77
N HIS A 62 4.47 6.36 -3.73
CA HIS A 62 4.79 6.63 -2.34
C HIS A 62 3.81 5.86 -1.45
N TYR A 63 4.21 5.48 -0.24
CA TYR A 63 3.38 4.67 0.66
C TYR A 63 2.05 5.34 1.02
N LYS A 64 2.06 6.66 1.25
CA LYS A 64 0.85 7.50 1.45
C LYS A 64 -0.04 7.71 0.20
N LYS A 65 0.26 7.11 -0.95
CA LYS A 65 -0.41 7.39 -2.24
C LYS A 65 -1.18 6.20 -2.82
N TYR A 66 -1.57 5.25 -1.98
CA TYR A 66 -2.48 4.16 -2.35
C TYR A 66 -3.44 3.79 -1.23
N PHE A 67 -4.47 3.01 -1.56
CA PHE A 67 -5.38 2.43 -0.56
C PHE A 67 -4.88 1.06 -0.12
N GLU A 68 -4.58 0.94 1.18
CA GLU A 68 -4.27 -0.34 1.79
C GLU A 68 -5.57 -1.10 2.10
N TRP A 69 -5.62 -2.39 1.73
CA TRP A 69 -6.73 -3.25 2.11
C TRP A 69 -6.43 -3.88 3.47
N ILE A 70 -7.29 -3.63 4.45
CA ILE A 70 -7.16 -4.16 5.81
C ILE A 70 -8.34 -5.11 6.06
N PRO A 71 -8.08 -6.41 6.23
CA PRO A 71 -9.12 -7.37 6.64
C PRO A 71 -9.75 -6.95 7.97
N PHE A 72 -11.06 -7.16 8.11
CA PHE A 72 -11.79 -6.70 9.28
C PHE A 72 -11.29 -7.36 10.59
N GLU A 73 -10.83 -8.60 10.48
CA GLU A 73 -10.24 -9.40 11.56
C GLU A 73 -8.93 -8.84 12.12
N ASN A 74 -8.28 -7.89 11.43
CA ASN A 74 -7.08 -7.22 11.94
C ASN A 74 -7.40 -6.08 12.90
N PHE A 75 -8.65 -5.64 12.96
CA PHE A 75 -9.07 -4.62 13.91
C PHE A 75 -9.35 -5.20 15.29
N ARG A 76 -8.95 -4.47 16.34
CA ARG A 76 -9.20 -4.80 17.76
C ARG A 76 -10.05 -3.73 18.42
N ASP A 77 -10.58 -4.08 19.60
CA ASP A 77 -11.34 -3.16 20.47
C ASP A 77 -12.44 -2.40 19.72
N ILE A 78 -13.22 -3.15 18.93
CA ILE A 78 -14.24 -2.61 18.03
C ILE A 78 -15.45 -2.14 18.85
N VAL A 79 -15.63 -0.82 18.93
CA VAL A 79 -16.72 -0.17 19.66
C VAL A 79 -17.68 0.51 18.69
N TYR A 80 -18.97 0.19 18.77
CA TYR A 80 -19.99 0.89 18.02
C TYR A 80 -20.14 2.34 18.52
N ILE A 81 -20.08 3.30 17.62
CA ILE A 81 -20.29 4.73 17.93
C ILE A 81 -21.73 5.13 17.63
N THR A 82 -22.14 5.03 16.37
CA THR A 82 -23.45 5.51 15.92
C THR A 82 -23.81 4.98 14.52
N ARG A 83 -25.01 5.31 14.04
CA ARG A 83 -25.47 5.03 12.68
C ARG A 83 -25.72 6.36 11.95
N GLY A 84 -25.04 6.56 10.83
CA GLY A 84 -25.30 7.66 9.89
C GLY A 84 -26.26 7.26 8.78
N GLY A 85 -26.45 8.17 7.81
CA GLY A 85 -27.36 7.94 6.67
C GLY A 85 -26.96 6.77 5.77
N PHE A 86 -25.67 6.45 5.68
CA PHE A 86 -25.13 5.45 4.75
C PHE A 86 -24.53 4.22 5.43
N GLY A 87 -24.55 4.14 6.76
CA GLY A 87 -23.90 3.02 7.45
C GLY A 87 -23.79 3.18 8.96
N LYS A 88 -23.18 2.17 9.59
CA LYS A 88 -22.79 2.18 11.00
C LYS A 88 -21.34 2.63 11.12
N ILE A 89 -21.04 3.38 12.16
CA ILE A 89 -19.71 3.92 12.48
C ILE A 89 -19.19 3.19 13.71
N TYR A 90 -17.95 2.72 13.62
CA TYR A 90 -17.24 2.01 14.68
C TYR A 90 -15.91 2.70 14.94
N LEU A 91 -15.48 2.70 16.21
CA LEU A 91 -14.10 2.94 16.62
C LEU A 91 -13.40 1.59 16.68
N ALA A 92 -12.15 1.51 16.23
CA ALA A 92 -11.34 0.32 16.37
C ALA A 92 -9.86 0.68 16.43
N GLU A 93 -9.06 -0.22 17.01
CA GLU A 93 -7.60 -0.18 16.97
C GLU A 93 -7.09 -1.01 15.81
N TRP A 94 -6.03 -0.55 15.15
CA TRP A 94 -5.28 -1.31 14.15
C TRP A 94 -3.83 -1.41 14.62
N PRO A 95 -3.49 -2.45 15.40
CA PRO A 95 -2.18 -2.57 16.04
C PRO A 95 -1.04 -2.81 15.06
N GLU A 96 -1.35 -3.41 13.90
CA GLU A 96 -0.33 -3.72 12.91
C GLU A 96 0.20 -2.44 12.24
N GLY A 97 -0.62 -1.39 12.08
CA GLY A 97 -0.20 -0.12 11.47
C GLY A 97 -0.08 -0.19 9.93
N TYR A 98 0.23 0.94 9.30
CA TYR A 98 0.39 1.03 7.83
C TYR A 98 1.84 0.79 7.38
N ILE A 99 1.99 0.23 6.19
CA ILE A 99 3.31 -0.05 5.61
C ILE A 99 3.96 1.26 5.16
N GLU A 100 5.14 1.57 5.68
CA GLU A 100 5.94 2.72 5.20
C GLU A 100 6.91 2.34 4.08
N TYR A 101 7.64 1.23 4.28
CA TYR A 101 8.59 0.73 3.30
C TYR A 101 8.82 -0.76 3.47
N TRP A 102 9.46 -1.35 2.46
CA TRP A 102 9.75 -2.78 2.38
C TRP A 102 11.24 -3.01 2.66
N ASP A 103 11.56 -3.79 3.68
CA ASP A 103 12.93 -4.24 3.91
C ASP A 103 13.28 -5.32 2.89
N ILE A 104 13.93 -4.88 1.82
CA ILE A 104 14.38 -5.70 0.70
C ILE A 104 15.33 -6.82 1.17
N LYS A 105 16.16 -6.57 2.19
CA LYS A 105 17.18 -7.53 2.64
C LYS A 105 16.59 -8.69 3.41
N ASN A 106 15.54 -8.42 4.18
CA ASN A 106 14.90 -9.42 5.04
C ASN A 106 13.56 -9.93 4.48
N GLY A 107 13.09 -9.37 3.37
CA GLY A 107 11.80 -9.73 2.77
C GLY A 107 10.61 -9.43 3.67
N LYS A 108 10.73 -8.40 4.52
CA LYS A 108 9.72 -8.02 5.50
C LYS A 108 9.16 -6.64 5.20
N GLU A 109 7.88 -6.46 5.47
CA GLU A 109 7.22 -5.16 5.50
C GLU A 109 7.58 -4.52 6.85
N LEU A 110 7.97 -3.25 6.85
CA LEU A 110 8.20 -2.51 8.09
C LEU A 110 7.01 -1.61 8.36
N VAL A 111 6.43 -1.83 9.53
CA VAL A 111 5.19 -1.24 10.00
C VAL A 111 5.47 -0.56 11.34
N ILE A 112 4.90 0.62 11.58
CA ILE A 112 5.11 1.43 12.79
C ILE A 112 4.07 1.10 13.84
#